data_AF-B4GQV1-F1
#
_entry.id   AF-B4GQV1-F1
#
_cell.length_a   1.000
_cell.length_b   1.000
_cell.length_c   1.000
_cell.angle_alpha   90.00
_cell.angle_beta   90.00
_cell.angle_gamma   90.00
#
_symmetry.space_group_name_H-M   'P 1'
#
loop_
_entity.id
_entity.type
_entity.pdbx_description
1 polymer ?
#
loop_
_entity_poly.entity_id
_entity_poly.type
_entity_poly.pdbx_seq_one_letter_code
_entity_poly.pdbx_strand_id
1 'polypeptide(L)'
;MESINFNDFSPKERYEIIRAFLIKMRKANSMPSAHRFFEHYLRTFYKFPDIVVSDIAYCQRAMKTYLVMHQTISRVFDEQKDADPVIKNTYLHEIEDILCEINAECQYMLMRLQDDINRFCLAFAEHDLKPNDQVVNDIISGAIVPLVVAEKLAITPQYVGKRPTVEALMQKYFIDTTMSTPKLPLHAYTTTVVKESRLNLQAALARARIPQIEKSAVKQEGPKEEFMQSVGLITHMESQRIRLSQVVKKSKRPLLPPKQQ
;
A
#
# COMPACT_ATOMS: atom_id res chain seq x y z
N MET A 1 -21.31 28.22 -33.43
CA MET A 1 -21.17 26.75 -33.41
C MET A 1 -21.55 26.30 -32.03
N GLU A 2 -22.62 25.52 -31.90
CA GLU A 2 -22.97 24.88 -30.63
C GLU A 2 -21.77 24.04 -30.17
N SER A 3 -21.32 24.25 -28.93
CA SER A 3 -20.22 23.48 -28.38
C SER A 3 -20.69 22.05 -28.11
N ILE A 4 -20.16 21.08 -28.85
CA ILE A 4 -20.44 19.66 -28.63
C ILE A 4 -20.00 19.28 -27.21
N ASN A 5 -20.95 18.84 -26.38
CA ASN A 5 -20.65 18.29 -25.06
C ASN A 5 -20.54 16.77 -25.16
N PHE A 6 -19.34 16.23 -24.98
CA PHE A 6 -19.13 14.79 -25.10
C PHE A 6 -19.89 13.98 -24.05
N ASN A 7 -20.27 14.58 -22.92
CA ASN A 7 -21.07 13.90 -21.89
C ASN A 7 -22.52 13.62 -22.32
N ASP A 8 -22.98 14.18 -23.43
CA ASP A 8 -24.33 13.93 -23.95
C ASP A 8 -24.40 12.62 -24.76
N PHE A 9 -23.25 12.04 -25.11
CA PHE A 9 -23.16 10.78 -25.85
C PHE A 9 -22.91 9.59 -24.91
N SER A 10 -23.42 8.43 -25.29
CA SER A 10 -23.11 7.17 -24.62
C SER A 10 -21.61 6.83 -24.72
N PRO A 11 -21.07 5.97 -23.82
CA PRO A 11 -19.67 5.54 -23.91
C PRO A 11 -19.29 4.95 -25.27
N LYS A 12 -20.21 4.21 -25.90
CA LYS A 12 -19.99 3.61 -27.23
C LYS A 12 -19.90 4.68 -28.32
N GLU A 13 -20.82 5.64 -28.32
CA GLU A 13 -20.81 6.73 -29.30
C GLU A 13 -19.55 7.60 -29.15
N ARG A 14 -19.16 7.93 -27.92
CA ARG A 14 -17.89 8.65 -27.66
C ARG A 14 -16.70 7.90 -28.25
N TYR A 15 -16.62 6.59 -28.00
CA TYR A 15 -15.55 5.75 -28.54
C TYR A 15 -15.51 5.79 -30.07
N GLU A 16 -16.66 5.64 -30.74
CA GLU A 16 -16.74 5.67 -32.21
C GLU A 16 -16.37 7.05 -32.79
N ILE A 17 -16.82 8.14 -32.16
CA ILE A 17 -16.49 9.51 -32.57
C ILE A 17 -14.98 9.76 -32.44
N ILE A 18 -14.40 9.42 -31.28
CA ILE A 18 -12.96 9.59 -31.01
C ILE A 18 -12.15 8.76 -32.00
N ARG A 19 -12.51 7.49 -32.20
CA ARG A 19 -11.83 6.60 -33.14
C ARG A 19 -11.85 7.17 -34.57
N ALA A 20 -13.00 7.62 -35.05
CA ALA A 20 -13.13 8.22 -36.37
C ALA A 20 -12.30 9.51 -36.51
N PHE A 21 -12.29 10.35 -35.47
CA PHE A 21 -11.44 11.54 -35.40
C PHE A 21 -9.96 11.18 -35.49
N LEU A 22 -9.47 10.23 -34.68
CA LEU A 22 -8.06 9.83 -34.64
C LEU A 22 -7.59 9.23 -35.97
N ILE A 23 -8.43 8.43 -36.65
CA ILE A 23 -8.13 7.92 -38.01
C ILE A 23 -7.93 9.08 -38.99
N LYS A 24 -8.79 10.12 -38.95
CA LYS A 24 -8.66 11.30 -39.81
C LYS A 24 -7.39 12.09 -39.49
N MET A 25 -7.09 12.31 -38.22
CA MET A 25 -5.89 13.05 -37.79
C MET A 25 -4.60 12.35 -38.20
N ARG A 26 -4.59 11.01 -38.15
CA ARG A 26 -3.46 10.20 -38.61
C ARG A 26 -3.27 10.32 -40.13
N LYS A 27 -4.34 10.21 -40.92
CA LYS A 27 -4.29 10.40 -42.38
C LYS A 27 -3.81 11.81 -42.78
N ALA A 28 -4.11 12.80 -41.95
CA ALA A 28 -3.70 14.19 -42.16
C ALA A 28 -2.32 14.53 -41.55
N ASN A 29 -1.56 13.55 -41.02
CA ASN A 29 -0.29 13.77 -40.31
C ASN A 29 -0.36 14.83 -39.19
N SER A 30 -1.50 14.95 -38.50
CA SER A 30 -1.76 15.99 -37.49
C SER A 30 -1.89 15.41 -36.06
N MET A 31 -1.09 14.38 -35.75
CA MET A 31 -1.08 13.75 -34.41
C MET A 31 -0.79 14.71 -33.24
N PRO A 32 0.05 15.77 -33.37
CA PRO A 32 0.22 16.76 -32.29
C PRO A 32 -1.09 17.45 -31.89
N SER A 33 -1.97 17.73 -32.86
CA SER A 33 -3.29 18.30 -32.60
C SER A 33 -4.20 17.29 -31.89
N ALA A 34 -4.07 16.00 -32.20
CA ALA A 34 -4.79 14.94 -31.52
C ALA A 34 -4.36 14.80 -30.04
N HIS A 35 -3.07 14.99 -29.72
CA HIS A 35 -2.60 15.05 -28.32
C HIS A 35 -3.22 16.23 -27.56
N ARG A 36 -3.22 17.44 -28.14
CA ARG A 36 -3.86 18.62 -27.51
C ARG A 36 -5.35 18.41 -27.30
N PHE A 37 -6.03 17.82 -28.29
CA PHE A 37 -7.43 17.45 -28.16
C PHE A 37 -7.65 16.44 -27.03
N PHE A 38 -6.79 15.42 -26.92
CA PHE A 38 -6.89 14.42 -25.86
C PHE A 38 -6.75 15.05 -24.46
N GLU A 39 -5.75 15.91 -24.25
CA GLU A 39 -5.58 16.61 -22.98
C GLU A 39 -6.79 17.49 -22.63
N HIS A 40 -7.32 18.22 -23.61
CA HIS A 40 -8.54 19.00 -23.43
C HIS A 40 -9.75 18.10 -23.11
N TYR A 41 -9.92 17.01 -23.86
CA TYR A 41 -11.00 16.07 -23.68
C TYR A 41 -10.99 15.45 -22.27
N LEU A 42 -9.82 15.06 -21.79
CA LEU A 42 -9.65 14.53 -20.44
C LEU A 42 -10.02 15.58 -19.39
N ARG A 43 -9.50 16.81 -19.49
CA ARG A 43 -9.78 17.89 -18.52
C ARG A 43 -11.25 18.31 -18.49
N THR A 44 -11.93 18.27 -19.64
CA THR A 44 -13.29 18.83 -19.76
C THR A 44 -14.38 17.78 -19.54
N PHE A 45 -14.17 16.53 -19.95
CA PHE A 45 -15.24 15.53 -19.99
C PHE A 45 -15.04 14.36 -19.03
N TYR A 46 -13.85 14.17 -18.46
CA TYR A 46 -13.68 13.16 -17.43
C TYR A 46 -14.38 13.58 -16.14
N LYS A 47 -15.21 12.69 -15.60
CA LYS A 47 -15.89 12.88 -14.33
C LYS A 47 -15.35 11.85 -13.35
N PHE A 48 -14.86 12.32 -12.22
CA PHE A 48 -14.33 11.43 -11.20
C PHE A 48 -15.45 10.58 -10.59
N PRO A 49 -15.18 9.31 -10.25
CA PRO A 49 -16.05 8.54 -9.38
C PRO A 49 -15.99 9.11 -7.96
N ASP A 50 -16.99 9.90 -7.58
CA ASP A 50 -17.07 10.64 -6.30
C ASP A 50 -16.78 9.76 -5.08
N ILE A 51 -17.30 8.54 -5.08
CA ILE A 51 -17.11 7.58 -3.99
C ILE A 51 -15.63 7.21 -3.82
N VAL A 52 -14.94 6.90 -4.93
CA VAL A 52 -13.54 6.48 -4.90
C VAL A 52 -12.66 7.65 -4.48
N VAL A 53 -12.92 8.85 -5.02
CA VAL A 53 -12.18 10.07 -4.65
C VAL A 53 -12.38 10.42 -3.17
N SER A 54 -13.61 10.31 -2.68
CA SER A 54 -13.97 10.49 -1.27
C SER A 54 -13.22 9.49 -0.38
N ASP A 55 -13.20 8.21 -0.75
CA ASP A 55 -12.51 7.16 0.01
C ASP A 55 -10.99 7.36 0.03
N ILE A 56 -10.37 7.78 -1.09
CA ILE A 56 -8.94 8.12 -1.12
C ILE A 56 -8.65 9.28 -0.15
N ALA A 57 -9.44 10.35 -0.23
CA ALA A 57 -9.27 11.51 0.65
C ALA A 57 -9.46 11.12 2.12
N TYR A 58 -10.43 10.25 2.42
CA TYR A 58 -10.67 9.71 3.75
C TYR A 58 -9.46 8.92 4.27
N CYS A 59 -8.92 7.99 3.48
CA CYS A 59 -7.72 7.22 3.85
C CYS A 59 -6.53 8.15 4.12
N GLN A 60 -6.31 9.15 3.27
CA GLN A 60 -5.19 10.10 3.44
C GLN A 60 -5.33 10.94 4.71
N ARG A 61 -6.55 11.39 5.05
CA ARG A 61 -6.83 12.06 6.33
C ARG A 61 -6.61 11.13 7.51
N ALA A 62 -7.07 9.88 7.42
CA ALA A 62 -6.87 8.89 8.47
C ALA A 62 -5.39 8.60 8.70
N MET A 63 -4.59 8.41 7.64
CA MET A 63 -3.13 8.27 7.76
C MET A 63 -2.50 9.46 8.47
N LYS A 64 -2.88 10.70 8.11
CA LYS A 64 -2.42 11.92 8.80
C LYS A 64 -2.73 11.86 10.30
N THR A 65 -3.96 11.51 10.67
CA THR A 65 -4.39 11.37 12.07
C THR A 65 -3.53 10.35 12.84
N TYR A 66 -3.30 9.16 12.28
CA TYR A 66 -2.50 8.12 12.93
C TYR A 66 -1.01 8.51 13.01
N LEU A 67 -0.45 9.17 12.00
CA LEU A 67 0.92 9.70 12.05
C LEU A 67 1.09 10.77 13.14
N VAL A 68 0.12 11.69 13.28
CA VAL A 68 0.11 12.67 14.36
C VAL A 68 0.01 11.99 15.72
N MET A 69 -0.79 10.93 15.85
CA MET A 69 -0.90 10.16 17.08
C MET A 69 0.41 9.44 17.42
N HIS A 70 1.06 8.80 16.45
CA HIS A 70 2.37 8.17 16.60
C HIS A 70 3.41 9.16 17.16
N GLN A 71 3.49 10.36 16.56
CA GLN A 71 4.37 11.43 17.02
C GLN A 71 4.02 11.91 18.43
N THR A 72 2.73 12.02 18.73
CA THR A 72 2.23 12.47 20.04
C THR A 72 2.60 11.46 21.14
N ILE A 73 2.37 10.17 20.92
CA ILE A 73 2.78 9.11 21.86
C ILE A 73 4.29 9.13 22.05
N SER A 74 5.06 9.24 20.97
CA SER A 74 6.52 9.31 21.06
C SER A 74 6.98 10.45 21.96
N ARG A 75 6.45 11.67 21.72
CA ARG A 75 6.78 12.86 22.50
C ARG A 75 6.39 12.72 23.98
N VAL A 76 5.16 12.29 24.27
CA VAL A 76 4.67 12.19 25.66
C VAL A 76 5.48 11.19 26.47
N PHE A 77 5.85 10.05 25.89
CA PHE A 77 6.68 9.06 26.58
C PHE A 77 8.13 9.52 26.75
N ASP A 78 8.68 10.32 25.83
CA ASP A 78 10.04 10.86 25.96
C ASP A 78 10.13 11.94 27.06
N GLU A 79 9.04 12.65 27.34
CA GLU A 79 8.96 13.65 28.41
C GLU A 79 8.78 13.02 29.81
N GLN A 80 8.29 11.78 29.88
CA GLN A 80 8.03 11.06 31.12
C GLN A 80 9.21 10.18 31.54
N LYS A 81 9.89 10.55 32.63
CA LYS A 81 11.09 9.83 33.12
C LYS A 81 10.86 8.36 33.51
N ASP A 82 9.65 8.03 33.95
CA ASP A 82 9.27 6.69 34.41
C ASP A 82 8.40 5.94 33.40
N ALA A 83 8.36 6.40 32.15
CA ALA A 83 7.52 5.80 31.13
C ALA A 83 8.02 4.40 30.76
N ASP A 84 7.12 3.42 30.72
CA ASP A 84 7.46 2.06 30.33
C ASP A 84 7.72 2.00 28.80
N PRO A 85 8.96 1.73 28.37
CA PRO A 85 9.28 1.64 26.95
C PRO A 85 8.58 0.46 26.26
N VAL A 86 8.17 -0.57 27.00
CA VAL A 86 7.41 -1.70 26.45
C VAL A 86 6.02 -1.23 26.03
N ILE A 87 5.33 -0.48 26.88
CA ILE A 87 4.00 0.09 26.58
C ILE A 87 4.09 1.05 25.39
N LYS A 88 5.11 1.93 25.37
CA LYS A 88 5.39 2.82 24.23
C LYS A 88 5.45 2.02 22.92
N ASN A 89 6.32 1.02 22.88
CA ASN A 89 6.54 0.23 21.66
C ASN A 89 5.30 -0.56 21.26
N THR A 90 4.51 -1.07 22.22
CA THR A 90 3.23 -1.72 21.92
C THR A 90 2.26 -0.77 21.23
N TYR A 91 2.11 0.47 21.73
CA TYR A 91 1.23 1.46 21.09
C TYR A 91 1.73 1.90 19.72
N LEU A 92 3.03 2.11 19.56
CA LEU A 92 3.60 2.50 18.27
C LEU A 92 3.43 1.38 17.23
N HIS A 93 3.70 0.13 17.58
CA HIS A 93 3.48 -1.00 16.67
C HIS A 93 2.01 -1.16 16.27
N GLU A 94 1.08 -0.99 17.20
CA GLU A 94 -0.35 -1.02 16.86
C GLU A 94 -0.72 0.08 15.84
N ILE A 95 -0.17 1.29 16.01
CA ILE A 95 -0.39 2.38 15.06
C ILE A 95 0.26 2.09 13.70
N GLU A 96 1.47 1.53 13.69
CA GLU A 96 2.18 1.15 12.46
C GLU A 96 1.42 0.08 11.67
N ASP A 97 0.86 -0.93 12.35
CA ASP A 97 0.04 -1.97 11.73
C ASP A 97 -1.21 -1.34 11.07
N ILE A 98 -1.91 -0.45 11.78
CA ILE A 98 -3.09 0.24 11.24
C ILE A 98 -2.70 1.18 10.08
N LEU A 99 -1.56 1.86 10.15
CA LEU A 99 -1.06 2.69 9.04
C LEU A 99 -0.79 1.84 7.80
N CYS A 100 -0.24 0.64 7.96
CA CYS A 100 -0.06 -0.31 6.85
C CYS A 100 -1.40 -0.69 6.21
N GLU A 101 -2.42 -0.98 7.02
CA GLU A 101 -3.78 -1.29 6.54
C GLU A 101 -4.40 -0.13 5.78
N ILE A 102 -4.37 1.09 6.34
CA ILE A 102 -4.94 2.28 5.69
C ILE A 102 -4.21 2.58 4.38
N ASN A 103 -2.87 2.46 4.35
CA ASN A 103 -2.11 2.66 3.14
C ASN A 103 -2.50 1.62 2.07
N ALA A 104 -2.65 0.34 2.43
CA ALA A 104 -3.09 -0.69 1.50
C ALA A 104 -4.49 -0.39 0.91
N GLU A 105 -5.44 0.03 1.74
CA GLU A 105 -6.76 0.48 1.28
C GLU A 105 -6.65 1.68 0.32
N CYS A 106 -5.83 2.68 0.67
CA CYS A 106 -5.60 3.87 -0.16
C CYS A 106 -5.01 3.49 -1.52
N GLN A 107 -4.01 2.62 -1.56
CA GLN A 107 -3.39 2.14 -2.80
C GLN A 107 -4.40 1.39 -3.67
N TYR A 108 -5.24 0.55 -3.06
CA TYR A 108 -6.28 -0.15 -3.79
C TYR A 108 -7.30 0.81 -4.41
N MET A 109 -7.71 1.88 -3.71
CA MET A 109 -8.59 2.91 -4.28
C MET A 109 -7.91 3.69 -5.42
N LEU A 110 -6.62 4.02 -5.28
CA LEU A 110 -5.84 4.66 -6.35
C LEU A 110 -5.77 3.79 -7.61
N MET A 111 -5.56 2.48 -7.45
CA MET A 111 -5.59 1.54 -8.57
C MET A 111 -6.96 1.52 -9.27
N ARG A 112 -8.06 1.52 -8.51
CA ARG A 112 -9.42 1.59 -9.07
C ARG A 112 -9.65 2.88 -9.86
N LEU A 113 -9.16 4.00 -9.35
CA LEU A 113 -9.23 5.28 -10.05
C LEU A 113 -8.41 5.26 -11.34
N GLN A 114 -7.20 4.70 -11.30
CA GLN A 114 -6.36 4.55 -12.48
C GLN A 114 -7.03 3.68 -13.55
N ASP A 115 -7.65 2.56 -13.15
CA ASP A 115 -8.40 1.69 -14.06
C ASP A 115 -9.59 2.41 -14.71
N ASP A 116 -10.29 3.24 -13.94
CA ASP A 116 -11.41 4.06 -14.45
C ASP A 116 -10.93 5.08 -15.50
N ILE A 117 -9.84 5.80 -15.21
CA ILE A 117 -9.20 6.72 -16.15
C ILE A 117 -8.74 5.97 -17.41
N ASN A 118 -8.10 4.81 -17.25
CA ASN A 118 -7.63 3.99 -18.36
C ASN A 118 -8.78 3.56 -19.28
N ARG A 119 -9.92 3.14 -18.69
CA ARG A 119 -11.13 2.79 -19.45
C ARG A 119 -11.69 4.00 -20.20
N PHE A 120 -11.72 5.17 -19.57
CA PHE A 120 -12.15 6.41 -20.21
C PHE A 120 -11.24 6.80 -21.38
N CYS A 121 -9.94 6.52 -21.26
CA CYS A 121 -8.92 6.85 -22.27
C CYS A 121 -8.72 5.76 -23.34
N LEU A 122 -9.47 4.65 -23.31
CA LEU A 122 -9.22 3.46 -24.13
C LEU A 122 -9.14 3.78 -25.64
N ALA A 123 -10.07 4.60 -26.13
CA ALA A 123 -10.12 5.00 -27.55
C ALA A 123 -8.85 5.72 -28.02
N PHE A 124 -8.16 6.43 -27.13
CA PHE A 124 -6.89 7.10 -27.43
C PHE A 124 -5.73 6.11 -27.34
N ALA A 125 -5.73 5.26 -26.30
CA ALA A 125 -4.68 4.27 -26.07
C ALA A 125 -4.52 3.27 -27.23
N GLU A 126 -5.63 2.83 -27.85
CA GLU A 126 -5.61 1.95 -29.04
C GLU A 126 -4.95 2.58 -30.27
N HIS A 127 -4.78 3.91 -30.27
CA HIS A 127 -4.10 4.67 -31.31
C HIS A 127 -2.72 5.17 -30.88
N ASP A 128 -2.13 4.55 -29.85
CA ASP A 128 -0.82 4.89 -29.26
C ASP A 128 -0.74 6.31 -28.69
N LEU A 129 -1.89 6.92 -28.39
CA LEU A 129 -1.96 8.20 -27.69
C LEU A 129 -2.06 7.96 -26.19
N LYS A 130 -1.06 8.43 -25.46
CA LYS A 130 -1.08 8.46 -23.99
C LYS A 130 -1.26 9.88 -23.50
N PRO A 131 -2.05 10.09 -22.44
CA PRO A 131 -2.12 11.39 -21.81
C PRO A 131 -0.77 11.69 -21.16
N ASN A 132 -0.43 12.97 -21.09
CA ASN A 132 0.74 13.39 -20.33
C ASN A 132 0.52 13.06 -18.85
N ASP A 133 1.43 12.28 -18.25
CA ASP A 133 1.34 11.87 -16.85
C ASP A 133 1.20 13.08 -15.91
N GLN A 134 1.84 14.21 -16.25
CA GLN A 134 1.68 15.45 -15.48
C GLN A 134 0.25 15.96 -15.53
N VAL A 135 -0.41 15.92 -16.69
CA VAL A 135 -1.81 16.35 -16.84
C VAL A 135 -2.73 15.45 -16.02
N VAL A 136 -2.51 14.13 -16.05
CA VAL A 136 -3.28 13.17 -15.25
C VAL A 136 -3.10 13.47 -13.76
N ASN A 137 -1.85 13.63 -13.31
CA ASN A 137 -1.53 13.93 -11.92
C ASN A 137 -2.13 15.27 -11.47
N ASP A 138 -2.11 16.30 -12.31
CA ASP A 138 -2.71 17.60 -12.00
C ASP A 138 -4.23 17.48 -11.80
N ILE A 139 -4.92 16.75 -12.68
CA ILE A 139 -6.37 16.56 -12.60
C ILE A 139 -6.72 15.75 -11.35
N ILE A 140 -6.02 14.64 -11.10
CA ILE A 140 -6.23 13.82 -9.90
C ILE A 140 -5.97 14.62 -8.63
N SER A 141 -4.85 15.36 -8.58
CA SER A 141 -4.49 16.18 -7.42
C SER A 141 -5.51 17.29 -7.20
N GLY A 142 -5.99 17.93 -8.26
CA GLY A 142 -7.04 18.96 -8.18
C GLY A 142 -8.36 18.43 -7.62
N ALA A 143 -8.68 17.16 -7.81
CA ALA A 143 -9.87 16.52 -7.23
C ALA A 143 -9.65 16.08 -5.77
N ILE A 144 -8.50 15.47 -5.46
CA ILE A 144 -8.26 14.81 -4.17
C ILE A 144 -7.72 15.78 -3.11
N VAL A 145 -6.71 16.59 -3.43
CA VAL A 145 -5.98 17.41 -2.45
C VAL A 145 -6.90 18.39 -1.69
N PRO A 146 -7.85 19.11 -2.34
CA PRO A 146 -8.78 19.97 -1.62
C PRO A 146 -9.60 19.20 -0.58
N LEU A 147 -10.01 17.98 -0.92
CA LEU A 147 -10.72 17.09 0.00
C LEU A 147 -9.80 16.58 1.10
N VAL A 148 -8.49 16.49 0.94
CA VAL A 148 -7.61 16.07 2.04
C VAL A 148 -7.38 17.21 3.03
N VAL A 149 -7.20 18.43 2.52
CA VAL A 149 -6.82 19.62 3.30
C VAL A 149 -8.03 20.22 4.05
N ALA A 150 -9.26 20.04 3.55
CA ALA A 150 -10.46 20.65 4.13
C ALA A 150 -10.91 20.03 5.46
N GLU A 151 -10.27 20.37 6.58
CA GLU A 151 -10.51 19.78 7.91
C GLU A 151 -11.98 19.72 8.35
N LYS A 152 -12.80 20.72 7.97
CA LYS A 152 -14.21 20.81 8.37
C LYS A 152 -15.17 20.01 7.50
N LEU A 153 -14.72 19.51 6.34
CA LEU A 153 -15.57 18.73 5.46
C LEU A 153 -15.69 17.31 6.02
N ALA A 154 -16.91 16.88 6.33
CA ALA A 154 -17.16 15.50 6.72
C ALA A 154 -17.10 14.60 5.47
N ILE A 155 -16.22 13.60 5.51
CA ILE A 155 -16.07 12.60 4.46
C ILE A 155 -16.49 11.26 5.04
N THR A 156 -17.51 10.63 4.45
CA THR A 156 -18.02 9.33 4.89
C THR A 156 -17.45 8.24 3.99
N PRO A 157 -16.70 7.27 4.54
CA PRO A 157 -16.13 6.20 3.74
C PRO A 157 -17.20 5.20 3.30
N GLN A 158 -17.05 4.63 2.10
CA GLN A 158 -17.98 3.63 1.55
C GLN A 158 -17.34 2.26 1.32
N TYR A 159 -16.16 2.21 0.69
CA TYR A 159 -15.45 0.95 0.44
C TYR A 159 -14.35 0.67 1.46
N VAL A 160 -13.91 1.70 2.20
CA VAL A 160 -12.80 1.61 3.16
C VAL A 160 -13.32 1.58 4.60
N GLY A 161 -12.52 1.04 5.50
CA GLY A 161 -12.94 0.91 6.90
C GLY A 161 -13.08 2.25 7.60
N LYS A 162 -14.11 2.39 8.45
CA LYS A 162 -14.23 3.54 9.36
C LYS A 162 -13.06 3.54 10.36
N ARG A 163 -12.64 4.74 10.75
CA ARG A 163 -11.48 4.99 11.61
C ARG A 163 -11.87 5.91 12.76
N PRO A 164 -11.27 5.73 13.94
CA PRO A 164 -11.50 6.63 15.07
C PRO A 164 -11.03 8.06 14.77
N THR A 165 -11.65 9.04 15.44
CA THR A 165 -11.18 10.42 15.40
C THR A 165 -9.94 10.61 16.28
N VAL A 166 -9.29 11.77 16.17
CA VAL A 166 -8.13 12.11 17.02
C VAL A 166 -8.54 12.03 18.49
N GLU A 167 -9.71 12.54 18.87
CA GLU A 167 -10.20 12.55 20.25
C GLU A 167 -10.39 11.13 20.78
N ALA A 168 -10.94 10.23 19.97
CA ALA A 168 -11.13 8.83 20.34
C ALA A 168 -9.78 8.10 20.51
N LEU A 169 -8.79 8.38 19.65
CA LEU A 169 -7.43 7.86 19.81
C LEU A 169 -6.75 8.43 21.05
N MET A 170 -6.91 9.72 21.33
CA MET A 170 -6.38 10.34 22.55
C MET A 170 -6.97 9.70 23.80
N GLN A 171 -8.27 9.39 23.78
CA GLN A 171 -8.91 8.68 24.88
C GLN A 171 -8.32 7.28 25.07
N LYS A 172 -8.18 6.53 23.98
CA LYS A 172 -7.63 5.16 23.99
C LYS A 172 -6.21 5.09 24.55
N TYR A 173 -5.32 6.01 24.16
CA TYR A 173 -3.90 5.94 24.51
C TYR A 173 -3.54 6.71 25.79
N PHE A 174 -4.34 7.68 26.22
CA PHE A 174 -3.99 8.56 27.34
C PHE A 174 -5.03 8.69 28.46
N ILE A 175 -6.32 8.36 28.24
CA ILE A 175 -7.39 8.65 29.22
C ILE A 175 -8.01 7.36 29.78
N ASP A 176 -7.99 6.24 29.05
CA ASP A 176 -8.63 5.02 29.55
C ASP A 176 -7.86 4.37 30.70
N THR A 177 -8.44 4.65 31.87
CA THR A 177 -8.13 4.21 33.21
C THR A 177 -8.71 2.82 33.38
N THR A 178 -7.94 1.79 33.02
CA THR A 178 -7.99 0.55 33.81
C THR A 178 -6.58 0.18 34.22
N MET A 179 -6.32 0.36 35.51
CA MET A 179 -5.39 -0.44 36.30
C MET A 179 -5.86 -1.91 36.34
N SER A 180 -6.14 -2.49 35.17
CA SER A 180 -6.14 -3.93 34.97
C SER A 180 -5.09 -4.14 33.90
N THR A 181 -3.92 -4.60 34.36
CA THR A 181 -2.95 -5.33 33.53
C THR A 181 -3.63 -5.89 32.28
N PRO A 182 -3.19 -5.54 31.06
CA PRO A 182 -3.60 -6.28 29.90
C PRO A 182 -3.30 -7.74 30.22
N LYS A 183 -4.34 -8.58 30.34
CA LYS A 183 -4.17 -10.03 30.27
C LYS A 183 -3.75 -10.30 28.84
N LEU A 184 -2.46 -10.08 28.57
CA LEU A 184 -1.76 -10.67 27.46
C LEU A 184 -2.04 -12.17 27.52
N PRO A 185 -2.42 -12.83 26.41
CA PRO A 185 -2.08 -14.22 26.25
C PRO A 185 -0.58 -14.30 26.50
N LEU A 186 -0.23 -14.88 27.64
CA LEU A 186 1.13 -15.10 28.09
C LEU A 186 1.77 -16.17 27.18
N HIS A 187 1.92 -15.88 25.90
CA HIS A 187 2.97 -16.53 25.12
C HIS A 187 4.26 -15.87 25.53
N ALA A 188 4.83 -16.48 26.57
CA ALA A 188 6.11 -16.23 27.18
C ALA A 188 7.17 -15.82 26.14
N TYR A 189 7.34 -14.52 25.94
CA TYR A 189 8.63 -13.95 25.54
C TYR A 189 9.47 -13.85 26.80
N THR A 190 9.85 -15.00 27.35
CA THR A 190 10.91 -15.06 28.34
C THR A 190 12.16 -14.47 27.71
N THR A 191 12.88 -13.65 28.46
CA THR A 191 14.17 -13.05 28.09
C THR A 191 15.19 -14.06 27.57
N THR A 192 14.98 -15.36 27.80
CA THR A 192 15.75 -16.48 27.24
C THR A 192 15.52 -16.64 25.72
N VAL A 193 14.28 -16.55 25.23
CA VAL A 193 13.95 -16.71 23.80
C VAL A 193 14.51 -15.55 22.96
N VAL A 194 14.47 -14.33 23.49
CA VAL A 194 15.05 -13.14 22.84
C VAL A 194 16.58 -13.21 22.83
N LYS A 195 17.19 -13.71 23.91
CA LYS A 195 18.65 -13.96 23.97
C LYS A 195 19.08 -15.06 23.01
N GLU A 196 18.33 -16.15 22.91
CA GLU A 196 18.57 -17.23 21.95
C GLU A 196 18.42 -16.76 20.50
N SER A 197 17.39 -15.96 20.21
CA SER A 197 17.19 -15.35 18.89
C SER A 197 18.36 -14.43 18.51
N ARG A 198 18.80 -13.56 19.44
CA ARG A 198 19.98 -12.69 19.23
C ARG A 198 21.27 -13.46 19.01
N LEU A 199 21.51 -14.52 19.78
CA LEU A 199 22.67 -15.40 19.61
C LEU A 199 22.63 -16.12 18.26
N ASN A 200 21.44 -16.57 17.84
CA ASN A 200 21.26 -17.25 16.57
C ASN A 200 21.45 -16.31 15.38
N LEU A 201 21.02 -15.04 15.51
CA LEU A 201 21.22 -14.00 14.52
C LEU A 201 22.70 -13.58 14.42
N GLN A 202 23.41 -13.45 15.55
CA GLN A 202 24.86 -13.25 15.54
C GLN A 202 25.61 -14.41 14.91
N ALA A 203 25.22 -15.66 15.20
CA ALA A 203 25.80 -16.84 14.58
C ALA A 203 25.48 -16.95 13.08
N ALA A 204 24.33 -16.46 12.63
CA ALA A 204 23.98 -16.37 11.21
C ALA A 204 24.81 -15.31 10.48
N LEU A 205 25.00 -14.14 11.10
CA LEU A 205 25.85 -13.07 10.56
C LEU A 205 27.34 -13.46 10.53
N ALA A 206 27.80 -14.22 11.53
CA ALA A 206 29.16 -14.78 11.53
C ALA A 206 29.35 -15.80 10.39
N ARG A 207 28.33 -16.62 10.10
CA ARG A 207 28.33 -17.54 8.95
C ARG A 207 28.32 -16.80 7.60
N ALA A 208 27.63 -15.67 7.51
CA ALA A 208 27.59 -14.84 6.30
C ALA A 208 28.88 -14.04 6.04
N ARG A 209 29.75 -13.87 7.05
CA ARG A 209 31.05 -13.18 6.91
C ARG A 209 32.20 -14.09 6.45
N ILE A 210 31.98 -15.39 6.28
CA ILE A 210 32.98 -16.30 5.70
C ILE A 210 32.84 -16.21 4.17
N PRO A 211 33.85 -15.72 3.43
CA PRO A 211 33.78 -15.70 1.98
C PRO A 211 34.02 -17.11 1.45
N GLN A 212 32.94 -17.82 1.09
CA GLN A 212 33.07 -19.02 0.25
C GLN A 212 33.17 -18.61 -1.22
N ILE A 213 34.40 -18.73 -1.70
CA ILE A 213 34.77 -18.94 -3.09
C ILE A 213 34.15 -20.27 -3.58
N GLU A 214 33.86 -20.30 -4.89
CA GLU A 214 33.52 -21.45 -5.77
C GLU A 214 32.04 -21.77 -6.09
N LYS A 215 31.64 -21.23 -7.25
CA LYS A 215 31.07 -21.91 -8.44
C LYS A 215 30.04 -23.03 -8.20
N SER A 216 28.79 -22.80 -8.63
CA SER A 216 28.17 -23.57 -9.74
C SER A 216 26.76 -23.08 -10.12
N ALA A 217 26.55 -22.98 -11.43
CA ALA A 217 25.27 -22.99 -12.17
C ALA A 217 24.20 -21.92 -11.84
N VAL A 218 24.39 -20.73 -12.41
CA VAL A 218 23.36 -19.68 -12.49
C VAL A 218 22.28 -20.10 -13.49
N LYS A 219 21.08 -20.44 -13.01
CA LYS A 219 19.85 -20.13 -13.73
C LYS A 219 19.60 -18.63 -13.49
N GLN A 220 19.53 -17.84 -14.56
CA GLN A 220 19.20 -16.42 -14.47
C GLN A 220 17.84 -16.27 -13.75
N GLU A 221 17.88 -15.78 -12.51
CA GLU A 221 16.72 -15.23 -11.84
C GLU A 221 16.44 -13.86 -12.48
N GLY A 222 15.17 -13.57 -12.79
CA GLY A 222 14.81 -12.36 -13.50
C GLY A 222 15.01 -11.11 -12.64
N PRO A 223 14.99 -9.91 -13.25
CA PRO A 223 15.15 -8.63 -12.53
C PRO A 223 14.07 -8.41 -11.46
N LYS A 224 12.94 -9.13 -11.54
CA LYS A 224 11.88 -9.12 -10.54
C LYS A 224 12.27 -9.88 -9.28
N GLU A 225 12.92 -11.03 -9.42
CA GLU A 225 13.37 -11.83 -8.28
C GLU A 225 14.51 -11.15 -7.52
N GLU A 226 15.46 -10.53 -8.24
CA GLU A 226 16.54 -9.73 -7.63
C GLU A 226 16.00 -8.52 -6.86
N PHE A 227 15.01 -7.82 -7.44
CA PHE A 227 14.34 -6.72 -6.74
C PHE A 227 13.67 -7.21 -5.45
N MET A 228 12.90 -8.30 -5.51
CA MET A 228 12.22 -8.85 -4.34
C MET A 228 13.22 -9.24 -3.23
N GLN A 229 14.32 -9.88 -3.58
CA GLN A 229 15.38 -10.24 -2.63
C GLN A 229 16.05 -8.99 -2.03
N SER A 230 16.27 -7.93 -2.81
CA SER A 230 16.91 -6.69 -2.34
C SER A 230 16.09 -5.95 -1.28
N VAL A 231 14.77 -6.12 -1.27
CA VAL A 231 13.84 -5.52 -0.29
C VAL A 231 13.39 -6.51 0.79
N GLY A 232 14.02 -7.70 0.86
CA GLY A 232 13.70 -8.73 1.87
C GLY A 232 12.37 -9.46 1.65
N LEU A 233 11.80 -9.39 0.45
CA LEU A 233 10.60 -10.12 0.07
C LEU A 233 10.97 -11.45 -0.58
N ILE A 234 10.31 -12.53 -0.17
CA ILE A 234 10.54 -13.88 -0.74
C ILE A 234 9.55 -14.17 -1.86
N THR A 235 10.01 -14.90 -2.88
CA THR A 235 9.16 -15.35 -3.98
C THR A 235 8.16 -16.40 -3.53
N HIS A 236 7.06 -16.59 -4.27
CA HIS A 236 6.08 -17.64 -3.99
C HIS A 236 6.72 -19.05 -4.03
N MET A 237 7.67 -19.25 -4.94
CA MET A 237 8.50 -20.46 -5.03
C MET A 237 9.31 -20.70 -3.76
N GLU A 238 9.95 -19.67 -3.21
CA GLU A 238 10.69 -19.75 -1.94
C GLU A 238 9.76 -19.97 -0.76
N SER A 239 8.60 -19.32 -0.73
CA SER A 239 7.59 -19.54 0.31
C SER A 239 7.08 -20.99 0.32
N GLN A 240 6.83 -21.57 -0.86
CA GLN A 240 6.50 -23.00 -0.99
C GLN A 240 7.64 -23.90 -0.54
N ARG A 241 8.89 -23.60 -0.92
CA ARG A 241 10.07 -24.37 -0.49
C ARG A 241 10.25 -24.33 1.03
N ILE A 242 10.07 -23.16 1.65
CA ILE A 242 10.11 -22.98 3.10
C ILE A 242 9.00 -23.80 3.77
N ARG A 243 7.76 -23.72 3.29
CA ARG A 243 6.63 -24.52 3.81
C ARG A 243 6.90 -26.02 3.72
N LEU A 244 7.39 -26.51 2.58
CA LEU A 244 7.72 -27.93 2.40
C LEU A 244 8.86 -28.37 3.32
N SER A 245 9.89 -27.52 3.52
CA SER A 245 11.00 -27.82 4.43
C SER A 245 10.57 -27.90 5.91
N GLN A 246 9.53 -27.15 6.30
CA GLN A 246 8.95 -27.21 7.65
C GLN A 246 8.10 -28.47 7.87
N VAL A 247 7.46 -28.99 6.82
CA VAL A 247 6.72 -30.26 6.86
C VAL A 247 7.68 -31.45 7.00
N VAL A 248 8.81 -31.46 6.29
CA VAL A 248 9.81 -32.54 6.38
C VAL A 248 10.48 -32.59 7.77
N LYS A 249 10.69 -31.43 8.42
CA LYS A 249 11.28 -31.38 9.78
C LYS A 249 10.35 -31.94 10.87
N LYS A 250 9.03 -32.00 10.66
CA LYS A 250 8.08 -32.59 11.62
C LYS A 250 8.00 -34.13 11.57
N SER A 251 8.64 -34.77 10.58
CA SER A 251 8.57 -36.24 10.38
C SER A 251 9.71 -37.03 11.05
N LYS A 252 10.79 -36.39 11.51
CA LYS A 252 11.88 -37.10 12.21
C LYS A 252 11.75 -36.97 13.73
N ARG A 253 10.90 -37.80 14.35
CA ARG A 253 11.09 -38.18 15.77
C ARG A 253 12.24 -39.20 15.83
N PRO A 254 13.19 -39.08 16.77
CA PRO A 254 14.16 -40.14 17.01
C PRO A 254 13.46 -41.32 17.70
N LEU A 255 13.59 -42.53 17.15
CA LEU A 255 13.31 -43.76 17.89
C LEU A 255 14.36 -43.89 19.00
N LEU A 256 13.91 -43.97 20.25
CA LEU A 256 14.72 -44.41 21.38
C LEU A 256 15.02 -45.92 21.25
N PRO A 257 16.23 -46.39 21.58
CA PRO A 257 16.56 -47.82 21.55
C PRO A 257 15.92 -48.57 22.72
N PRO A 258 15.63 -49.89 22.56
CA PRO A 258 14.99 -50.70 23.60
C PRO A 258 15.93 -50.95 24.78
N LYS A 259 15.39 -50.81 26.01
CA LYS A 259 16.05 -51.26 27.24
C LYS A 259 16.00 -52.79 27.30
N GLN A 260 17.16 -53.41 27.45
CA GLN A 260 17.31 -54.80 27.88
C GLN A 260 16.99 -54.90 29.38
N GLN A 261 16.10 -55.82 29.74
CA GLN A 261 16.11 -56.58 30.99
C GLN A 261 15.66 -58.00 30.68
#